data_AF-A0A0S8CVM7-F1
#
_entry.id   AF-A0A0S8CVM7-F1
#
_cell.length_a   1.000
_cell.length_b   1.000
_cell.length_c   1.000
_cell.angle_alpha   90.00
_cell.angle_beta   90.00
_cell.angle_gamma   90.00
#
_symmetry.space_group_name_H-M   'P 1'
#
loop_
_entity.id
_entity.type
_entity.pdbx_description
1 polymer ?
#
loop_
_entity_poly.entity_id
_entity_poly.type
_entity_poly.pdbx_seq_one_letter_code
_entity_poly.pdbx_strand_id
1 'polypeptide(L)'
;LMQRSNAADEIIRELEAEHDQGESMLAMLTVALSTWEAGRPDGASGFAAALKRFSEFYWRHMDAEENQVLPIAQKELTEEDWRQIRDTFATHVDPLLGKRLGDEFDALFSEIVLMAPAPIGLGERRRS
;
A
#
# COMPACT_ATOMS: atom_id res chain seq x y z
N LEU A 1 -18.09 2.75 -9.57
CA LEU A 1 -18.86 3.48 -8.53
C LEU A 1 -19.41 4.82 -9.03
N MET A 2 -18.59 5.71 -9.59
CA MET A 2 -19.05 7.04 -10.10
C MET A 2 -20.15 6.97 -11.18
N GLN A 3 -20.27 5.84 -11.90
CA GLN A 3 -21.37 5.61 -12.86
C GLN A 3 -22.72 5.30 -12.18
N ARG A 4 -22.72 4.95 -10.89
CA ARG A 4 -23.91 4.55 -10.11
C ARG A 4 -24.40 5.67 -9.18
N SER A 5 -23.48 6.40 -8.56
CA SER A 5 -23.77 7.45 -7.59
C SER A 5 -22.65 8.48 -7.56
N ASN A 6 -23.00 9.73 -7.23
CA ASN A 6 -22.05 10.82 -7.03
C ASN A 6 -21.52 10.91 -5.58
N ALA A 7 -22.00 10.05 -4.68
CA ALA A 7 -21.72 10.11 -3.24
C ALA A 7 -20.23 9.91 -2.91
N ALA A 8 -19.46 9.29 -3.80
CA ALA A 8 -18.02 9.05 -3.62
C ALA A 8 -17.16 9.84 -4.61
N ASP A 9 -17.72 10.70 -5.46
CA ASP A 9 -16.99 11.32 -6.57
C ASP A 9 -15.82 12.20 -6.11
N GLU A 10 -15.99 12.94 -5.01
CA GLU A 10 -14.95 13.81 -4.46
C GLU A 10 -13.78 12.98 -3.91
N ILE A 11 -14.07 12.01 -3.03
CA ILE A 11 -13.04 11.16 -2.43
C ILE A 11 -12.36 10.27 -3.46
N ILE A 12 -13.06 9.79 -4.50
CA ILE A 12 -12.44 9.02 -5.58
C ILE A 12 -11.43 9.86 -6.35
N ARG A 13 -11.75 11.12 -6.69
CA ARG A 13 -10.79 12.00 -7.38
C ARG A 13 -9.56 12.32 -6.52
N GLU A 14 -9.74 12.46 -5.21
CA GLU A 14 -8.62 12.63 -4.28
C GLU A 14 -7.74 11.39 -4.26
N LEU A 15 -8.33 10.20 -4.12
CA LEU A 15 -7.60 8.93 -4.10
C LEU A 15 -6.87 8.63 -5.42
N GLU A 16 -7.47 8.97 -6.57
CA GLU A 16 -6.80 8.87 -7.87
C GLU A 16 -5.55 9.75 -7.95
N ALA A 17 -5.61 10.99 -7.44
CA ALA A 17 -4.45 11.86 -7.36
C ALA A 17 -3.40 11.36 -6.35
N GLU A 18 -3.85 10.73 -5.28
CA GLU A 18 -2.97 10.08 -4.30
C GLU A 18 -2.23 8.88 -4.91
N HIS A 19 -2.82 8.10 -5.82
CA HIS A 19 -2.11 7.01 -6.50
C HIS A 19 -0.88 7.51 -7.26
N ASP A 20 -1.01 8.60 -8.03
CA ASP A 20 0.11 9.25 -8.75
C ASP A 20 1.20 9.75 -7.77
N GLN A 21 0.78 10.33 -6.64
CA GLN A 21 1.69 10.76 -5.60
C GLN A 21 2.42 9.56 -4.97
N GLY A 22 1.72 8.45 -4.75
CA GLY A 22 2.24 7.20 -4.22
C GLY A 22 3.36 6.64 -5.10
N GLU A 23 3.19 6.63 -6.42
CA GLU A 23 4.22 6.22 -7.38
C GLU A 23 5.48 7.08 -7.26
N SER A 24 5.29 8.40 -7.17
CA SER A 24 6.40 9.34 -7.00
C SER A 24 7.14 9.11 -5.67
N MET A 25 6.41 8.81 -4.59
CA MET A 25 7.01 8.50 -3.29
C MET A 25 7.76 7.17 -3.30
N LEU A 26 7.27 6.16 -4.01
CA LEU A 26 7.96 4.89 -4.19
C LEU A 26 9.28 5.07 -4.96
N ALA A 27 9.28 5.86 -6.02
CA ALA A 27 10.50 6.19 -6.76
C ALA A 27 11.55 6.87 -5.86
N MET A 28 11.13 7.83 -5.03
CA MET A 28 12.00 8.49 -4.05
C MET A 28 12.53 7.51 -3.00
N LEU A 29 11.70 6.58 -2.53
CA LEU A 29 12.09 5.56 -1.57
C LEU A 29 13.18 4.64 -2.14
N THR A 30 13.04 4.21 -3.40
CA THR A 30 14.05 3.40 -4.11
C THR A 30 15.38 4.14 -4.22
N VAL A 31 15.37 5.44 -4.57
CA VAL A 31 16.59 6.25 -4.62
C VAL A 31 17.26 6.39 -3.24
N ALA A 32 16.45 6.58 -2.18
CA ALA A 32 16.96 6.68 -0.82
C ALA A 32 17.59 5.35 -0.35
N LEU A 33 16.98 4.21 -0.72
CA LEU A 33 17.52 2.88 -0.46
C LEU A 33 18.88 2.69 -1.13
N SER A 34 18.98 2.97 -2.43
CA SER A 34 20.26 2.85 -3.15
C SER A 34 21.34 3.79 -2.59
N THR A 35 20.95 4.96 -2.09
CA THR A 35 21.88 5.90 -1.43
C THR A 35 22.44 5.31 -0.13
N TRP A 36 21.59 4.66 0.67
CA TRP A 36 21.99 3.97 1.88
C TRP A 36 22.90 2.77 1.57
N GLU A 37 22.52 1.92 0.62
CA GLU A 37 23.31 0.75 0.19
C GLU A 37 24.70 1.13 -0.35
N ALA A 38 24.81 2.29 -1.00
CA ALA A 38 26.09 2.83 -1.47
C ALA A 38 26.96 3.42 -0.33
N GLY A 39 26.54 3.32 0.93
CA GLY A 39 27.31 3.79 2.09
C GLY A 39 27.48 5.31 2.15
N ARG A 40 26.58 6.07 1.51
CA ARG A 40 26.66 7.54 1.48
C ARG A 40 26.37 8.11 2.88
N PRO A 41 27.01 9.23 3.26
CA PRO A 41 26.67 9.94 4.49
C PRO A 41 25.17 10.21 4.56
N ASP A 42 24.60 10.05 5.75
CA ASP A 42 23.17 10.26 6.04
C ASP A 42 22.18 9.35 5.26
N GLY A 43 22.68 8.36 4.51
CA GLY A 43 21.84 7.47 3.69
C GLY A 43 20.79 6.71 4.52
N ALA A 44 21.19 6.15 5.67
CA ALA A 44 20.28 5.44 6.56
C ALA A 44 19.15 6.34 7.10
N SER A 45 19.49 7.56 7.55
CA SER A 45 18.50 8.54 8.03
C SER A 45 17.60 9.05 6.92
N GLY A 46 18.13 9.25 5.71
CA GLY A 46 17.36 9.66 4.54
C GLY A 46 16.36 8.59 4.13
N PHE A 47 16.79 7.32 4.08
CA PHE A 47 15.90 6.20 3.81
C PHE A 47 14.81 6.06 4.87
N ALA A 48 15.16 6.09 6.17
CA ALA A 48 14.17 6.00 7.24
C ALA A 48 13.12 7.13 7.19
N ALA A 49 13.53 8.35 6.86
CA ALA A 49 12.62 9.48 6.70
C ALA A 49 11.69 9.32 5.49
N ALA A 50 12.21 8.84 4.36
CA ALA A 50 11.41 8.55 3.17
C ALA A 50 10.39 7.42 3.44
N LEU A 51 10.85 6.33 4.07
CA LEU A 51 10.01 5.19 4.44
C LEU A 51 8.86 5.62 5.36
N LYS A 52 9.15 6.39 6.42
CA LYS A 52 8.12 6.89 7.33
C LYS A 52 7.04 7.70 6.60
N ARG A 53 7.45 8.61 5.71
CA ARG A 53 6.51 9.41 4.91
C ARG A 53 5.66 8.54 4.00
N PHE A 54 6.28 7.57 3.33
CA PHE A 54 5.58 6.61 2.46
C PHE A 54 4.55 5.79 3.23
N SER A 55 4.94 5.22 4.38
CA SER A 55 4.03 4.46 5.23
C SER A 55 2.87 5.30 5.75
N GLU A 56 3.13 6.50 6.26
CA GLU A 56 2.08 7.39 6.76
C GLU A 56 1.11 7.83 5.66
N PHE A 57 1.61 8.02 4.44
CA PHE A 57 0.80 8.33 3.27
C PHE A 57 -0.16 7.17 2.94
N TYR A 58 0.37 5.96 2.72
CA TYR A 58 -0.45 4.80 2.40
C TYR A 58 -1.41 4.41 3.53
N TRP A 59 -1.05 4.65 4.78
CA TRP A 59 -1.96 4.39 5.90
C TRP A 59 -3.23 5.25 5.85
N ARG A 60 -3.09 6.55 5.51
CA ARG A 60 -4.25 7.44 5.35
C ARG A 60 -5.05 7.12 4.08
N HIS A 61 -4.35 6.79 3.01
CA HIS A 61 -4.95 6.38 1.74
C HIS A 61 -5.86 5.16 1.91
N MET A 62 -5.34 4.08 2.52
CA MET A 62 -6.11 2.86 2.78
C MET A 62 -7.26 3.12 3.75
N ASP A 63 -7.07 3.94 4.79
CA ASP A 63 -8.16 4.31 5.71
C ASP A 63 -9.32 4.99 4.98
N ALA A 64 -9.03 5.87 4.01
CA ALA A 64 -10.06 6.51 3.20
C ALA A 64 -10.78 5.53 2.26
N GLU A 65 -10.05 4.60 1.62
CA GLU A 65 -10.66 3.54 0.82
C GLU A 65 -11.58 2.65 1.68
N GLU A 66 -11.06 2.14 2.81
CA GLU A 66 -11.74 1.18 3.68
C GLU A 66 -12.95 1.76 4.40
N ASN A 67 -12.83 2.98 4.94
CA ASN A 67 -13.86 3.56 5.81
C ASN A 67 -14.81 4.52 5.09
N GLN A 68 -14.51 4.93 3.85
CA GLN A 68 -15.35 5.85 3.10
C GLN A 68 -15.81 5.27 1.76
N VAL A 69 -14.89 4.82 0.90
CA VAL A 69 -15.23 4.36 -0.45
C VAL A 69 -15.91 2.99 -0.45
N LEU A 70 -15.31 1.99 0.20
CA LEU A 70 -15.85 0.63 0.22
C LEU A 70 -17.27 0.55 0.81
N PRO A 71 -17.62 1.26 1.89
CA PRO A 71 -18.99 1.29 2.40
C PRO A 71 -20.00 1.89 1.42
N ILE A 72 -19.61 2.89 0.63
CA ILE A 72 -20.47 3.47 -0.42
C ILE A 72 -20.59 2.46 -1.57
N ALA A 73 -19.48 1.84 -1.98
CA ALA A 73 -19.48 0.80 -3.00
C ALA A 73 -20.43 -0.36 -2.64
N GLN A 74 -20.40 -0.84 -1.40
CA GLN A 74 -21.29 -1.90 -0.92
C GLN A 74 -22.77 -1.52 -0.98
N LYS A 75 -23.11 -0.25 -0.80
CA LYS A 75 -24.50 0.23 -0.86
C LYS A 75 -25.00 0.46 -2.28
N GLU A 76 -24.14 0.97 -3.16
CA GLU A 76 -24.52 1.49 -4.47
C GLU A 76 -24.25 0.53 -5.63
N LEU A 77 -23.28 -0.38 -5.48
CA LEU A 77 -22.96 -1.35 -6.53
C LEU A 77 -23.91 -2.54 -6.51
N THR A 78 -24.31 -2.96 -7.69
CA THR A 78 -25.13 -4.16 -7.90
C THR A 78 -24.26 -5.41 -7.95
N GLU A 79 -24.90 -6.58 -7.79
CA GLU A 79 -24.21 -7.88 -7.98
C GLU A 79 -23.53 -8.01 -9.35
N GLU A 80 -24.10 -7.39 -10.39
CA GLU A 80 -23.49 -7.38 -11.72
C GLU A 80 -22.21 -6.55 -11.76
N ASP A 81 -22.22 -5.37 -11.12
CA ASP A 81 -21.01 -4.54 -11.02
C ASP A 81 -19.90 -5.29 -10.28
N TRP A 82 -20.24 -5.96 -9.18
CA TRP A 82 -19.28 -6.77 -8.41
C TRP A 82 -18.73 -7.94 -9.20
N ARG A 83 -19.55 -8.59 -10.04
CA ARG A 83 -19.09 -9.67 -10.93
C ARG A 83 -18.05 -9.15 -11.92
N GLN A 84 -18.33 -8.02 -12.57
CA GLN A 84 -17.41 -7.40 -13.51
C GLN A 84 -16.10 -7.01 -12.84
N ILE A 85 -16.16 -6.40 -11.65
CA ILE A 85 -14.98 -6.07 -10.85
C ILE A 85 -14.12 -7.31 -10.59
N ARG A 86 -14.71 -8.41 -10.08
CA ARG A 86 -13.95 -9.65 -9.83
C ARG A 86 -13.28 -10.21 -11.08
N ASP A 87 -14.00 -10.23 -12.21
CA ASP A 87 -13.47 -10.76 -13.46
C ASP A 87 -12.30 -9.90 -13.97
N THR A 88 -12.39 -8.58 -13.84
CA THR A 88 -11.27 -7.67 -14.10
C THR A 88 -10.09 -7.93 -13.15
N PHE A 89 -10.30 -8.04 -11.84
CA PHE A 89 -9.22 -8.33 -10.88
C PHE A 89 -8.56 -9.69 -11.12
N ALA A 90 -9.31 -10.73 -11.48
CA ALA A 90 -8.76 -12.06 -11.76
C ALA A 90 -7.86 -12.10 -13.00
N THR A 91 -8.00 -11.13 -13.91
CA THR A 91 -7.19 -11.01 -15.12
C THR A 91 -6.04 -10.02 -14.98
N HIS A 92 -6.06 -9.17 -13.95
CA HIS A 92 -4.99 -8.24 -13.64
C HIS A 92 -3.99 -8.92 -12.71
N VAL A 93 -2.74 -8.97 -13.16
CA VAL A 93 -1.61 -9.25 -12.28
C VAL A 93 -1.32 -7.95 -11.53
N ASP A 94 -1.31 -7.99 -10.20
CA ASP A 94 -0.97 -6.84 -9.37
C ASP A 94 0.38 -6.26 -9.85
N PRO A 95 0.43 -4.98 -10.29
CA PRO A 95 1.65 -4.34 -10.77
C PRO A 95 2.77 -4.34 -9.72
N LEU A 96 2.43 -4.40 -8.43
CA LEU A 96 3.38 -4.44 -7.32
C LEU A 96 3.91 -5.85 -7.05
N LEU A 97 3.13 -6.89 -7.36
CA LEU A 97 3.39 -8.23 -6.83
C LEU A 97 3.52 -9.35 -7.87
N GLY A 98 3.15 -9.17 -9.13
CA GLY A 98 3.30 -10.27 -10.09
C GLY A 98 2.59 -11.55 -9.61
N LYS A 99 2.85 -12.72 -10.22
CA LYS A 99 2.57 -14.02 -9.56
C LYS A 99 3.80 -14.57 -8.83
N ARG A 100 5.00 -14.20 -9.29
CA ARG A 100 6.29 -14.63 -8.72
C ARG A 100 6.76 -13.72 -7.59
N LEU A 101 6.45 -12.41 -7.61
CA LEU A 101 6.82 -11.53 -6.49
C LEU A 101 5.89 -11.76 -5.30
N GLY A 102 4.71 -12.36 -5.46
CA GLY A 102 3.83 -12.74 -4.34
C GLY A 102 4.51 -13.69 -3.34
N ASP A 103 5.12 -14.77 -3.81
CA ASP A 103 5.83 -15.72 -2.92
C ASP A 103 7.08 -15.08 -2.27
N GLU A 104 7.83 -14.26 -3.02
CA GLU A 104 9.00 -13.53 -2.52
C GLU A 104 8.59 -12.44 -1.50
N PHE A 105 7.46 -11.78 -1.75
CA PHE A 105 6.88 -10.79 -0.86
C PHE A 105 6.38 -11.42 0.43
N ASP A 106 5.67 -12.55 0.36
CA ASP A 106 5.18 -13.27 1.56
C ASP A 106 6.33 -13.70 2.46
N ALA A 107 7.44 -14.15 1.86
CA ALA A 107 8.66 -14.48 2.59
C ALA A 107 9.29 -13.25 3.25
N LEU A 108 9.45 -12.16 2.49
CA LEU A 108 10.01 -10.90 3.01
C LEU A 108 9.13 -10.28 4.11
N PHE A 109 7.80 -10.29 3.91
CA PHE A 109 6.83 -9.82 4.90
C PHE A 109 6.93 -10.64 6.18
N SER A 110 6.98 -11.96 6.07
CA SER A 110 7.17 -12.85 7.23
C SER A 110 8.46 -12.55 7.98
N GLU A 111 9.55 -12.32 7.25
CA GLU A 111 10.84 -11.92 7.84
C GLU A 111 10.74 -10.59 8.59
N ILE A 112 10.14 -9.56 7.98
CA ILE A 112 9.92 -8.24 8.61
C ILE A 112 9.08 -8.39 9.89
N VAL A 113 7.99 -9.16 9.87
CA VAL A 113 7.12 -9.40 11.03
C VAL A 113 7.85 -10.15 12.16
N LEU A 114 8.74 -11.08 11.82
CA LEU A 114 9.55 -11.78 12.83
C LEU A 114 10.56 -10.85 13.50
N MET A 115 11.09 -9.87 12.78
CA MET A 115 12.05 -8.90 13.30
C MET A 115 11.39 -7.73 14.05
N ALA A 116 10.19 -7.32 13.63
CA ALA A 116 9.50 -6.17 14.21
C ALA A 116 9.07 -6.43 15.66
N PRO A 117 9.28 -5.46 16.58
CA PRO A 117 8.85 -5.62 17.97
C PRO A 117 7.33 -5.59 18.11
N ALA A 118 6.83 -6.12 19.22
CA ALA A 118 5.42 -5.98 19.59
C ALA A 118 5.01 -4.48 19.64
N PRO A 119 3.80 -4.10 19.19
CA PRO A 119 2.68 -4.96 18.80
C PRO A 119 2.65 -5.36 17.31
N ILE A 120 3.61 -4.87 16.51
CA ILE A 120 3.60 -5.03 15.04
C ILE A 120 4.09 -6.43 14.64
N GLY A 121 4.98 -7.03 15.43
CA GLY A 121 5.56 -8.35 15.16
C GLY A 121 5.89 -9.17 16.41
N LEU A 122 6.67 -10.23 16.22
CA LEU A 122 7.06 -11.18 17.29
C LEU A 122 8.45 -10.88 17.90
N GLY A 123 9.12 -9.83 17.42
CA GLY A 123 10.46 -9.42 17.83
C GLY A 123 10.54 -9.06 19.33
N GLU A 124 11.42 -9.76 20.03
CA GLU A 124 11.66 -9.75 21.49
C GLU A 124 10.47 -10.04 22.41
N ARG A 125 10.01 -11.31 22.37
CA ARG A 125 9.79 -12.10 23.61
C ARG A 125 10.90 -13.12 23.83
N ARG A 126 12.16 -12.68 24.03
CA ARG A 126 13.17 -13.40 24.82
C ARG A 126 14.52 -12.67 24.80
N ARG A 127 14.87 -12.04 25.92
CA ARG A 127 16.17 -12.24 26.56
C ARG A 127 15.93 -12.41 28.06
N SER A 128 16.02 -13.66 28.53
CA SER A 128 16.28 -14.02 29.93
C SER A 128 17.77 -14.29 30.06
#